data_AF-A0A0B2RM43-F1
#
_entry.id   AF-A0A0B2RM43-F1
#
_cell.length_a   1.000
_cell.length_b   1.000
_cell.length_c   1.000
_cell.angle_alpha   90.00
_cell.angle_beta   90.00
_cell.angle_gamma   90.00
#
_symmetry.space_group_name_H-M   'P 1'
#
loop_
_entity.id
_entity.type
_entity.pdbx_description
1 polymer ?
#
loop_
_entity_poly.entity_id
_entity_poly.type
_entity_poly.pdbx_seq_one_letter_code
_entity_poly.pdbx_strand_id
1 'polypeptide(L)'
;MEKQEGGGDFRTEASELFNSTEADVKKSMCNCLIDLCVSLDVPDRARDLLDLGLTLEIYPDIQSRSQAKWSLHLKRLSVGAALTALSVWISDLSKALELGEELPPLLGINTGGGKHRFSDKVLPTVFESYLKELKAPFHKDANKAGWFLATSEAATSRLQSRGSTVALPQ
;
A
#
# COMPACT_ATOMS: atom_id res chain seq x y z
N MET A 1 1.55 10.99 -31.85
CA MET A 1 1.38 11.34 -30.43
C MET A 1 -0.11 11.28 -30.16
N GLU A 2 -0.62 10.08 -29.85
CA GLU A 2 -2.03 9.87 -29.51
C GLU A 2 -2.16 9.94 -28.00
N LYS A 3 -2.82 10.98 -27.51
CA LYS A 3 -3.32 11.01 -26.13
C LYS A 3 -4.56 10.12 -26.11
N GLN A 4 -4.46 8.96 -25.50
CA GLN A 4 -5.60 8.07 -25.32
C GLN A 4 -6.45 8.59 -24.14
N GLU A 5 -7.60 9.17 -24.47
CA GLU A 5 -8.72 9.39 -23.55
C GLU A 5 -9.27 8.02 -23.14
N GLY A 6 -8.96 7.54 -21.93
CA GLY A 6 -9.45 6.22 -21.47
C GLY A 6 -9.59 6.07 -19.95
N GLY A 7 -9.29 7.11 -19.17
CA GLY A 7 -9.32 7.04 -17.70
C GLY A 7 -10.74 7.09 -17.09
N GLY A 8 -11.70 7.70 -17.78
CA GLY A 8 -13.08 7.81 -17.28
C GLY A 8 -13.90 6.52 -17.35
N ASP A 9 -13.53 5.61 -18.26
CA ASP A 9 -14.26 4.38 -18.52
C ASP A 9 -13.94 3.31 -17.45
N PHE A 10 -12.65 3.01 -17.27
CA PHE A 10 -12.19 1.94 -16.40
C PHE A 10 -12.70 2.04 -14.95
N ARG A 11 -12.58 3.22 -14.33
CA ARG A 11 -12.98 3.39 -12.92
C ARG A 11 -14.50 3.25 -12.75
N THR A 12 -15.27 3.71 -13.74
CA THR A 12 -16.73 3.62 -13.75
C THR A 12 -17.17 2.17 -13.88
N GLU A 13 -16.65 1.45 -14.87
CA GLU A 13 -16.92 0.02 -15.08
C GLU A 13 -16.52 -0.81 -13.85
N ALA A 14 -15.34 -0.54 -13.26
CA ALA A 14 -14.91 -1.23 -12.05
C ALA A 14 -15.86 -0.96 -10.88
N SER A 15 -16.39 0.26 -10.75
CA SER A 15 -17.35 0.61 -9.70
C SER A 15 -18.68 -0.13 -9.88
N GLU A 16 -19.19 -0.19 -11.11
CA GLU A 16 -20.40 -0.96 -11.44
C GLU A 16 -20.21 -2.46 -11.17
N LEU A 17 -19.04 -3.00 -11.53
CA LEU A 17 -18.69 -4.39 -11.24
C LEU A 17 -18.66 -4.66 -9.73
N PHE A 18 -18.02 -3.80 -8.94
CA PHE A 18 -18.02 -3.97 -7.48
C PHE A 18 -19.41 -3.80 -6.86
N ASN A 19 -20.26 -2.94 -7.40
CA ASN A 19 -21.60 -2.72 -6.87
C ASN A 19 -22.58 -3.86 -7.21
N SER A 20 -22.38 -4.53 -8.33
CA SER A 20 -23.16 -5.72 -8.75
C SER A 20 -22.70 -7.02 -8.11
N THR A 21 -21.54 -7.02 -7.44
CA THR A 21 -20.93 -8.21 -6.84
C THR A 21 -21.33 -8.40 -5.37
N GLU A 22 -21.50 -9.66 -4.94
CA GLU A 22 -21.79 -9.99 -3.53
C GLU A 22 -20.67 -9.53 -2.58
N ALA A 23 -21.05 -8.99 -1.42
CA ALA A 23 -20.12 -8.39 -0.46
C ALA A 23 -18.96 -9.33 -0.07
N ASP A 24 -19.25 -10.63 0.10
CA ASP A 24 -18.27 -11.63 0.56
C ASP A 24 -17.18 -11.92 -0.47
N VAL A 25 -17.41 -11.63 -1.76
CA VAL A 25 -16.42 -11.89 -2.83
C VAL A 25 -15.74 -10.61 -3.34
N LYS A 26 -16.28 -9.41 -3.03
CA LYS A 26 -15.72 -8.11 -3.47
C LYS A 26 -14.23 -7.98 -3.16
N LYS A 27 -13.83 -8.39 -1.95
CA LYS A 27 -12.42 -8.32 -1.53
C LYS A 27 -11.50 -9.20 -2.36
N SER A 28 -11.90 -10.44 -2.59
CA SER A 28 -11.15 -11.39 -3.41
C SER A 28 -11.08 -10.89 -4.86
N MET A 29 -12.19 -10.41 -5.40
CA MET A 29 -12.26 -9.85 -6.75
C MET A 29 -11.35 -8.62 -6.90
N CYS A 30 -11.41 -7.67 -5.95
CA CYS A 30 -10.57 -6.48 -5.96
C CYS A 30 -9.07 -6.84 -5.89
N ASN A 31 -8.68 -7.77 -5.01
CA ASN A 31 -7.31 -8.30 -4.97
C ASN A 31 -6.87 -8.87 -6.33
N CYS A 32 -7.69 -9.70 -6.96
CA CYS A 32 -7.36 -10.31 -8.25
C CYS A 32 -7.20 -9.27 -9.37
N LEU A 33 -8.10 -8.28 -9.44
CA LEU A 33 -8.02 -7.22 -10.44
C LEU A 33 -6.77 -6.34 -10.24
N ILE A 34 -6.40 -6.05 -8.99
CA ILE A 34 -5.16 -5.33 -8.68
C ILE A 34 -3.93 -6.17 -9.08
N ASP A 35 -3.89 -7.45 -8.74
CA ASP A 35 -2.78 -8.35 -9.13
C ASP A 35 -2.63 -8.47 -10.65
N LEU A 36 -3.76 -8.50 -11.37
CA LEU A 36 -3.77 -8.50 -12.83
C LEU A 36 -3.19 -7.18 -13.37
N CYS A 37 -3.59 -6.04 -12.82
CA CYS A 37 -3.04 -4.74 -13.21
C CYS A 37 -1.52 -4.65 -12.96
N VAL A 38 -1.05 -5.19 -11.83
CA VAL A 38 0.39 -5.25 -11.53
C VAL A 38 1.13 -6.16 -12.52
N SER A 39 0.53 -7.31 -12.86
CA SER A 39 1.12 -8.28 -13.80
C SER A 39 1.14 -7.79 -15.25
N LEU A 40 0.20 -6.91 -15.62
CA LEU A 40 0.13 -6.23 -16.93
C LEU A 40 0.93 -4.92 -16.99
N ASP A 41 1.68 -4.59 -15.95
CA ASP A 41 2.48 -3.35 -15.83
C ASP A 41 1.65 -2.07 -16.04
N VAL A 42 0.41 -2.05 -15.51
CA VAL A 42 -0.48 -0.88 -15.49
C VAL A 42 -0.75 -0.41 -14.06
N PRO A 43 0.29 0.07 -13.35
CA PRO A 43 0.21 0.37 -11.92
C PRO A 43 -0.78 1.50 -11.57
N ASP A 44 -1.08 2.41 -12.49
CA ASP A 44 -2.09 3.45 -12.27
C ASP A 44 -3.49 2.87 -12.10
N ARG A 45 -3.85 1.85 -12.92
CA ARG A 45 -5.13 1.14 -12.76
C ARG A 45 -5.18 0.33 -11.47
N ALA A 46 -4.05 -0.24 -11.04
CA ALA A 46 -3.95 -0.89 -9.74
C ALA A 46 -4.24 0.10 -8.59
N ARG A 47 -3.73 1.34 -8.68
CA ARG A 47 -4.01 2.41 -7.71
C ARG A 47 -5.47 2.84 -7.76
N ASP A 48 -6.05 3.00 -8.95
CA ASP A 48 -7.47 3.34 -9.11
C ASP A 48 -8.38 2.29 -8.47
N LEU A 49 -8.09 1.00 -8.68
CA LEU A 49 -8.83 -0.10 -8.06
C LEU A 49 -8.68 -0.12 -6.55
N LEU A 50 -7.47 0.13 -6.03
CA LEU A 50 -7.25 0.22 -4.59
C LEU A 50 -8.06 1.36 -4.00
N ASP A 51 -7.97 2.56 -4.57
CA ASP A 51 -8.71 3.75 -4.14
C ASP A 51 -10.23 3.55 -4.18
N LEU A 52 -10.72 2.89 -5.22
CA LEU A 52 -12.13 2.48 -5.31
C LEU A 52 -12.49 1.46 -4.22
N GLY A 53 -11.60 0.51 -3.92
CA GLY A 53 -11.77 -0.43 -2.81
C GLY A 53 -11.79 0.24 -1.43
N LEU A 54 -11.12 1.38 -1.26
CA LEU A 54 -11.25 2.22 -0.05
C LEU A 54 -12.59 2.92 -0.02
N THR A 55 -12.97 3.55 -1.14
CA THR A 55 -14.21 4.32 -1.28
C THR A 55 -15.46 3.46 -1.06
N LEU A 56 -15.44 2.20 -1.51
CA LEU A 56 -16.54 1.24 -1.39
C LEU A 56 -16.44 0.37 -0.13
N GLU A 57 -15.57 0.73 0.83
CA GLU A 57 -15.35 0.00 2.08
C GLU A 57 -15.03 -1.51 1.91
N ILE A 58 -14.38 -1.88 0.80
CA ILE A 58 -13.87 -3.25 0.56
C ILE A 58 -12.66 -3.52 1.48
N TYR A 59 -11.91 -2.47 1.81
CA TYR A 59 -10.74 -2.53 2.70
C TYR A 59 -10.87 -1.55 3.89
N PRO A 60 -11.87 -1.72 4.77
CA PRO A 60 -12.23 -0.70 5.77
C PRO A 60 -11.11 -0.42 6.77
N ASP A 61 -10.32 -1.43 7.12
CA ASP A 61 -9.28 -1.34 8.16
C ASP A 61 -7.85 -1.33 7.58
N ILE A 62 -7.67 -0.98 6.30
CA ILE A 62 -6.34 -1.04 5.68
C ILE A 62 -5.37 -0.03 6.29
N GLN A 63 -5.85 1.08 6.82
CA GLN A 63 -5.05 2.09 7.49
C GLN A 63 -5.65 2.43 8.85
N SER A 64 -4.78 2.68 9.84
CA SER A 64 -5.19 3.21 11.14
C SER A 64 -4.26 4.36 11.53
N ARG A 65 -4.81 5.51 11.91
CA ARG A 65 -4.05 6.68 12.38
C ARG A 65 -4.41 7.02 13.82
N SER A 66 -3.39 7.20 14.65
CA SER A 66 -3.48 7.67 16.04
C SER A 66 -2.28 8.57 16.35
N GLN A 67 -2.34 9.33 17.44
CA GLN A 67 -1.22 10.18 17.89
C GLN A 67 0.07 9.37 18.11
N ALA A 68 -0.04 8.13 18.60
CA ALA A 68 1.11 7.30 18.91
C ALA A 68 1.66 6.55 17.69
N LYS A 69 0.76 6.18 16.76
CA LYS A 69 1.13 5.29 15.64
C LYS A 69 0.21 5.43 14.44
N TRP A 70 0.81 5.48 13.25
CA TRP A 70 0.10 5.23 11.99
C TRP A 70 0.47 3.85 11.48
N SER A 71 -0.50 3.11 10.93
CA SER A 71 -0.26 1.75 10.47
C SER A 71 -0.98 1.41 9.19
N LEU A 72 -0.33 0.59 8.38
CA LEU A 72 -0.84 -0.04 7.18
C LEU A 72 -1.05 -1.54 7.44
N HIS A 73 -2.28 -2.02 7.30
CA HIS A 73 -2.69 -3.40 7.55
C HIS A 73 -2.93 -4.14 6.23
N LEU A 74 -2.01 -5.03 5.90
CA LEU A 74 -1.97 -5.76 4.63
C LEU A 74 -2.46 -7.20 4.77
N LYS A 75 -2.88 -7.59 5.99
CA LYS A 75 -3.43 -8.92 6.24
C LYS A 75 -4.65 -9.17 5.35
N ARG A 76 -4.63 -10.29 4.62
CA ARG A 76 -5.67 -10.72 3.64
C ARG A 76 -5.65 -9.95 2.31
N LEU A 77 -4.62 -9.16 2.02
CA LEU A 77 -4.36 -8.69 0.67
C LEU A 77 -3.54 -9.75 -0.07
N SER A 78 -3.71 -9.80 -1.39
CA SER A 78 -2.76 -10.45 -2.27
C SER A 78 -1.43 -9.68 -2.30
N VAL A 79 -0.40 -10.27 -2.91
CA VAL A 79 0.94 -9.63 -2.97
C VAL A 79 0.89 -8.33 -3.79
N GLY A 80 0.26 -8.33 -4.96
CA GLY A 80 0.16 -7.13 -5.81
C GLY A 80 -0.67 -6.04 -5.15
N ALA A 81 -1.80 -6.40 -4.53
CA ALA A 81 -2.61 -5.45 -3.76
C ALA A 81 -1.86 -4.87 -2.57
N ALA A 82 -1.10 -5.69 -1.85
CA ALA A 82 -0.30 -5.22 -0.72
C ALA A 82 0.81 -4.27 -1.13
N LEU A 83 1.56 -4.59 -2.21
CA LEU A 83 2.61 -3.71 -2.73
C LEU A 83 2.05 -2.40 -3.27
N THR A 84 0.89 -2.44 -3.93
CA THR A 84 0.16 -1.25 -4.37
C THR A 84 -0.23 -0.38 -3.18
N ALA A 85 -0.80 -0.98 -2.12
CA ALA A 85 -1.15 -0.27 -0.90
C ALA A 85 0.06 0.34 -0.19
N LEU A 86 1.19 -0.36 -0.15
CA LEU A 86 2.45 0.19 0.37
C LEU A 86 2.92 1.39 -0.45
N SER A 87 2.88 1.30 -1.79
CA SER A 87 3.28 2.40 -2.67
C SER A 87 2.42 3.64 -2.46
N VAL A 88 1.10 3.48 -2.36
CA VAL A 88 0.17 4.58 -2.09
C VAL A 88 0.44 5.16 -0.70
N TRP A 89 0.55 4.32 0.32
CA TRP A 89 0.80 4.78 1.68
C TRP A 89 2.12 5.54 1.84
N ILE A 90 3.20 5.10 1.18
CA ILE A 90 4.47 5.85 1.14
C ILE A 90 4.27 7.23 0.48
N SER A 91 3.48 7.30 -0.60
CA SER A 91 3.15 8.59 -1.22
C SER A 91 2.35 9.49 -0.29
N ASP A 92 1.42 8.94 0.48
CA ASP A 92 0.62 9.72 1.44
C ASP A 92 1.48 10.24 2.60
N LEU A 93 2.44 9.45 3.08
CA LEU A 93 3.41 9.89 4.08
C LEU A 93 4.31 11.02 3.55
N SER A 94 4.76 10.93 2.30
CA SER A 94 5.51 12.01 1.63
C SER A 94 4.68 13.29 1.54
N LYS A 95 3.42 13.19 1.07
CA LYS A 95 2.51 14.35 0.97
C LYS A 95 2.24 14.98 2.34
N ALA A 96 2.03 14.17 3.37
CA ALA A 96 1.84 14.66 4.74
C ALA A 96 3.03 15.53 5.19
N LEU A 97 4.27 15.07 4.94
CA LEU A 97 5.47 15.84 5.24
C LEU A 97 5.56 17.14 4.42
N GLU A 98 5.21 17.10 3.13
CA GLU A 98 5.19 18.28 2.24
C GLU A 98 4.17 19.33 2.71
N LEU A 99 3.06 18.90 3.28
CA LEU A 99 2.02 19.76 3.87
C LEU A 99 2.36 20.22 5.30
N GLY A 100 3.50 19.82 5.85
CA GLY A 100 3.93 20.18 7.19
C GLY A 100 3.25 19.39 8.32
N GLU A 101 2.60 18.26 8.02
CA GLU A 101 2.07 17.37 9.05
C GLU A 101 3.21 16.65 9.79
N GLU A 102 3.09 16.55 11.12
CA GLU A 102 4.01 15.77 11.92
C GLU A 102 3.64 14.29 11.88
N LEU A 103 4.61 13.44 11.51
CA LEU A 103 4.45 11.99 11.61
C LEU A 103 4.39 11.55 13.08
N PRO A 104 3.56 10.55 13.43
CA PRO A 104 3.53 10.01 14.79
C PRO A 104 4.87 9.37 15.15
N PRO A 105 5.20 9.19 16.44
CA PRO A 105 6.48 8.61 16.86
C PRO A 105 6.80 7.25 16.22
N LEU A 106 5.77 6.48 15.84
CA LEU A 106 5.90 5.15 15.28
C LEU A 106 5.06 4.97 14.01
N LEU A 107 5.67 4.38 12.98
CA LEU A 107 5.00 3.87 11.80
C LEU A 107 5.03 2.34 11.81
N GLY A 108 3.97 1.70 11.32
CA GLY A 108 3.89 0.25 11.30
C GLY A 108 3.25 -0.35 10.05
N ILE A 109 3.81 -1.45 9.56
CA ILE A 109 3.23 -2.28 8.50
C ILE A 109 2.91 -3.64 9.10
N ASN A 110 1.66 -4.10 8.96
CA ASN A 110 1.21 -5.40 9.44
C ASN A 110 0.84 -6.32 8.28
N THR A 111 1.68 -7.31 7.98
CA THR A 111 1.45 -8.31 6.93
C THR A 111 0.67 -9.54 7.41
N GLY A 112 0.33 -9.60 8.70
CA GLY A 112 -0.14 -10.82 9.37
C GLY A 112 1.01 -11.76 9.77
N GLY A 113 0.77 -12.58 10.78
CA GLY A 113 1.80 -13.38 11.45
C GLY A 113 2.15 -14.73 10.81
N GLY A 114 1.56 -15.11 9.68
CA GLY A 114 1.91 -16.35 8.96
C GLY A 114 1.65 -17.67 9.73
N LYS A 115 0.86 -17.64 10.82
CA LYS A 115 0.83 -18.73 11.81
C LYS A 115 -0.02 -19.95 11.43
N HIS A 116 -0.91 -19.87 10.44
CA HIS A 116 -1.92 -20.92 10.21
C HIS A 116 -1.92 -21.55 8.81
N ARG A 117 -1.32 -20.94 7.76
CA ARG A 117 -1.20 -21.54 6.41
C ARG A 117 0.13 -21.21 5.73
N PHE A 118 0.61 -22.07 4.82
CA PHE A 118 1.85 -21.87 4.06
C PHE A 118 1.80 -20.60 3.18
N SER A 119 0.63 -20.29 2.61
CA SER A 119 0.33 -19.04 1.90
C SER A 119 0.49 -17.79 2.78
N ASP A 120 0.22 -17.90 4.08
CA ASP A 120 0.28 -16.77 5.00
C ASP A 120 1.73 -16.34 5.32
N LYS A 121 2.73 -17.17 4.95
CA LYS A 121 4.16 -16.83 5.07
C LYS A 121 4.72 -16.11 3.85
N VAL A 122 4.02 -16.16 2.72
CA VAL A 122 4.47 -15.55 1.46
C VAL A 122 4.54 -14.03 1.62
N LEU A 123 3.45 -13.42 2.09
CA LEU A 123 3.37 -11.96 2.17
C LEU A 123 4.42 -11.34 3.11
N PRO A 124 4.63 -11.81 4.35
CA PRO A 124 5.70 -11.30 5.22
C PRO A 124 7.10 -11.45 4.60
N THR A 125 7.38 -12.56 3.92
CA THR A 125 8.69 -12.84 3.32
C THR A 125 8.96 -11.92 2.11
N VAL A 126 7.96 -11.77 1.22
CA VAL A 126 8.03 -10.86 0.08
C VAL A 126 8.21 -9.42 0.56
N PHE A 127 7.46 -9.00 1.58
CA PHE A 127 7.58 -7.65 2.14
C PHE A 127 8.93 -7.40 2.79
N GLU A 128 9.47 -8.36 3.52
CA GLU A 128 10.80 -8.23 4.11
C GLU A 128 11.87 -8.01 3.03
N SER A 129 11.83 -8.79 1.94
CA SER A 129 12.74 -8.62 0.80
C SER A 129 12.54 -7.26 0.11
N TYR A 130 11.30 -6.88 -0.15
CA TYR A 130 10.97 -5.63 -0.82
C TYR A 130 11.39 -4.39 -0.01
N LEU A 131 11.14 -4.38 1.30
CA LEU A 131 11.56 -3.29 2.20
C LEU A 131 13.09 -3.18 2.27
N LYS A 132 13.81 -4.32 2.25
CA LYS A 132 15.29 -4.33 2.19
C LYS A 132 15.81 -3.76 0.87
N GLU A 133 15.22 -4.15 -0.25
CA GLU A 133 15.56 -3.63 -1.58
C GLU A 133 15.38 -2.11 -1.65
N LEU A 134 14.26 -1.61 -1.12
CA LEU A 134 13.99 -0.18 -1.02
C LEU A 134 14.86 0.55 0.02
N LYS A 135 15.68 -0.16 0.79
CA LYS A 135 16.39 0.39 1.97
C LYS A 135 15.43 1.17 2.87
N ALA A 136 14.23 0.64 3.06
CA ALA A 136 13.19 1.27 3.85
C ALA A 136 13.53 1.14 5.35
N PRO A 137 13.16 2.12 6.19
CA PRO A 137 13.52 2.15 7.61
C PRO A 137 12.67 1.21 8.47
N PHE A 138 11.96 0.26 7.85
CA PHE A 138 11.04 -0.65 8.50
C PHE A 138 11.76 -1.94 8.87
N HIS A 139 11.76 -2.29 10.15
CA HIS A 139 12.38 -3.49 10.68
C HIS A 139 11.35 -4.40 11.33
N LYS A 140 11.55 -5.70 11.19
CA LYS A 140 10.66 -6.72 11.79
C LYS A 140 10.65 -6.58 13.31
N ASP A 141 9.46 -6.53 13.90
CA ASP A 141 9.29 -6.51 15.35
C ASP A 141 9.53 -7.91 15.92
N ALA A 142 10.42 -8.02 16.92
CA ALA A 142 10.78 -9.29 17.55
C ALA A 142 9.65 -9.91 18.38
N ASN A 143 8.74 -9.09 18.89
CA ASN A 143 7.69 -9.47 19.84
C ASN A 143 6.31 -9.57 19.16
N LYS A 144 6.13 -8.95 17.98
CA LYS A 144 4.86 -8.87 17.26
C LYS A 144 5.00 -9.45 15.86
N ALA A 145 4.69 -10.73 15.73
CA ALA A 145 4.73 -11.44 14.45
C ALA A 145 3.92 -10.72 13.35
N GLY A 146 4.54 -10.53 12.19
CA GLY A 146 3.93 -9.87 11.03
C GLY A 146 3.99 -8.34 11.06
N TRP A 147 4.60 -7.74 12.09
CA TRP A 147 4.82 -6.29 12.15
C TRP A 147 6.22 -5.90 11.68
N PHE A 148 6.27 -4.82 10.91
CA PHE A 148 7.47 -4.07 10.61
C PHE A 148 7.28 -2.64 11.12
N LEU A 149 8.26 -2.10 11.82
CA LEU A 149 8.17 -0.79 12.49
C LEU A 149 9.29 0.14 12.06
N ALA A 150 9.00 1.44 11.99
CA ALA A 150 9.96 2.51 11.76
C ALA A 150 9.66 3.69 12.69
N THR A 151 10.69 4.41 13.13
CA THR A 151 10.52 5.69 13.84
C THR A 151 10.17 6.79 12.84
N SER A 152 9.51 7.85 13.30
CA SER A 152 9.24 9.05 12.47
C SER A 152 10.53 9.66 11.91
N GLU A 153 11.60 9.72 12.71
CA GLU A 153 12.90 10.25 12.30
C GLU A 153 13.51 9.47 11.12
N ALA A 154 13.55 8.14 11.24
CA ALA A 154 14.10 7.28 10.18
C ALA A 154 13.22 7.31 8.92
N ALA A 155 11.90 7.35 9.08
CA ALA A 155 10.94 7.51 8.00
C ALA A 155 11.13 8.85 7.27
N THR A 156 11.20 9.95 8.01
CA THR A 156 11.35 11.31 7.47
C THR A 156 12.67 11.44 6.69
N SER A 157 13.77 11.00 7.29
CA SER A 157 15.08 10.99 6.64
C SER A 157 15.08 10.18 5.33
N ARG A 158 14.41 9.02 5.33
CA ARG A 158 14.27 8.20 4.11
C ARG A 158 13.40 8.87 3.05
N LEU A 159 12.27 9.45 3.42
CA LEU A 159 11.33 10.08 2.48
C LEU A 159 11.95 11.34 1.85
N GLN A 160 12.62 12.17 2.65
CA GLN A 160 13.31 13.38 2.17
C GLN A 160 14.49 13.03 1.26
N SER A 161 15.30 12.02 1.59
CA SER A 161 16.41 11.60 0.73
C SER A 161 15.97 11.07 -0.65
N ARG A 162 14.72 10.59 -0.80
CA ARG A 162 14.16 10.24 -2.12
C ARG A 162 13.81 11.49 -2.94
N GLY A 163 13.28 12.52 -2.29
CA GLY A 163 12.97 13.81 -2.91
C GLY A 163 14.23 14.58 -3.36
N SER A 164 15.32 14.48 -2.60
CA SER A 164 16.59 15.16 -2.91
C SER A 164 17.33 14.62 -4.16
N THR A 165 16.88 13.52 -4.75
CA THR A 165 17.47 12.98 -6.00
C THR A 165 17.01 13.75 -7.25
N VAL A 166 16.09 14.71 -7.11
CA VAL A 166 15.71 15.67 -8.16
C VAL A 166 16.21 17.06 -7.75
N ALA A 167 17.53 17.23 -7.71
CA ALA A 167 18.18 18.53 -7.76
C ALA A 167 19.28 18.49 -8.84
N LEU A 168 19.11 19.35 -9.84
CA LEU A 168 19.74 19.44 -11.18
C LEU A 168 21.28 19.50 -11.20
N PRO A 169 21.86 19.43 -12.40
CA PRO A 169 22.66 20.57 -12.86
C PRO A 169 22.10 21.22 -14.13
N GLN A 170 22.38 22.52 -14.21
CA GLN A 170 22.03 23.49 -15.24
C GLN A 170 22.67 23.21 -16.60
#